data_AF-A0AAV4UAG8-F1
#
_entry.id   AF-A0AAV4UAG8-F1
#
_cell.length_a   1.000
_cell.length_b   1.000
_cell.length_c   1.000
_cell.angle_alpha   90.00
_cell.angle_beta   90.00
_cell.angle_gamma   90.00
#
_symmetry.space_group_name_H-M   'P 1'
#
loop_
_entity.id
_entity.type
_entity.pdbx_description
1 polymer ?
#
loop_
_entity_poly.entity_id
_entity_poly.type
_entity_poly.pdbx_seq_one_letter_code
_entity_poly.pdbx_strand_id
1 'polypeptide(L)'
;MQKCRLCRFPHETLRHLISLCLALHGLIIRKHNRIVKLLASKAGEIGWRVSKEFRCQLESGVTRVPDLFLHDGGGHAIVVDVVISYVTEQPDVFEKA
;
A
#
# COMPACT_ATOMS: atom_id res chain seq x y z
N MET A 1 -28.89 1.94 -6.87
CA MET A 1 -27.49 1.99 -6.40
C MET A 1 -26.73 3.00 -7.24
N GLN A 2 -25.95 3.89 -6.63
CA GLN A 2 -25.34 5.00 -7.36
C GLN A 2 -23.94 4.60 -7.87
N LYS A 3 -23.71 4.79 -9.17
CA LYS A 3 -22.37 4.74 -9.74
C LYS A 3 -21.49 5.77 -9.05
N CYS A 4 -20.21 5.47 -8.89
CA CYS A 4 -19.24 6.43 -8.38
C CYS A 4 -19.32 7.74 -9.15
N ARG A 5 -19.56 8.83 -8.43
CA ARG A 5 -19.69 10.18 -8.96
C ARG A 5 -18.39 10.68 -9.58
N LEU A 6 -17.26 10.11 -9.18
CA LEU A 6 -15.93 10.51 -9.63
C LEU A 6 -15.41 9.69 -10.82
N CYS A 7 -15.55 8.37 -10.78
CA CYS A 7 -14.97 7.49 -11.80
C CYS A 7 -15.97 6.53 -12.47
N ARG A 8 -17.27 6.70 -12.20
CA ARG A 8 -18.38 5.92 -12.78
C ARG A 8 -18.37 4.42 -12.49
N PHE A 9 -17.54 3.96 -11.55
CA PHE A 9 -17.54 2.58 -11.07
C PHE A 9 -18.95 2.17 -10.61
N PRO A 10 -19.41 0.92 -10.84
CA PRO A 10 -20.81 0.53 -10.61
C PRO A 10 -21.34 0.81 -9.20
N HIS A 11 -20.47 0.77 -8.19
CA HIS A 11 -20.85 0.87 -6.78
C HIS A 11 -19.96 1.89 -6.04
N GLU A 12 -20.51 3.06 -5.70
CA GLU A 12 -19.83 4.00 -4.82
C GLU A 12 -19.86 3.53 -3.36
N THR A 13 -18.88 2.71 -2.96
CA THR A 13 -18.69 2.29 -1.56
C THR A 13 -17.48 2.99 -0.94
N LEU A 14 -17.37 2.96 0.39
CA LEU A 14 -16.18 3.44 1.10
C LEU A 14 -14.93 2.67 0.67
N ARG A 15 -15.05 1.35 0.50
CA ARG A 15 -13.97 0.50 -0.06
C ARG A 15 -13.56 0.97 -1.44
N HIS A 16 -14.51 1.27 -2.32
CA HIS A 16 -14.21 1.84 -3.63
C HIS A 16 -13.45 3.16 -3.51
N LEU A 17 -13.98 4.14 -2.76
CA LEU A 17 -13.40 5.48 -2.66
C LEU A 17 -12.01 5.50 -2.01
N ILE A 18 -11.78 4.64 -1.01
CA ILE A 18 -10.54 4.63 -0.22
C ILE A 18 -9.46 3.75 -0.87
N SER A 19 -9.83 2.65 -1.51
CA SER A 19 -8.87 1.64 -1.96
C SER A 19 -8.74 1.52 -3.48
N LEU A 20 -9.79 1.81 -4.26
CA LEU A 20 -9.88 1.41 -5.68
C LEU A 20 -10.20 2.53 -6.67
N CYS A 21 -10.69 3.68 -6.20
CA CYS A 21 -11.23 4.71 -7.09
C CYS A 21 -10.14 5.34 -7.96
N LEU A 22 -10.25 5.16 -9.27
CA LEU A 22 -9.29 5.69 -10.25
C LEU A 22 -9.16 7.21 -10.17
N ALA A 23 -10.27 7.91 -9.97
CA ALA A 23 -10.27 9.37 -9.82
C ALA A 23 -9.56 9.84 -8.54
N LEU A 24 -9.48 8.99 -7.51
CA LEU A 24 -8.78 9.25 -6.26
C LEU A 24 -7.41 8.59 -6.19
N HIS A 25 -6.94 7.92 -7.25
CA HIS A 25 -5.69 7.17 -7.25
C HIS A 25 -4.49 7.99 -6.77
N GLY A 26 -4.38 9.25 -7.22
CA GLY A 26 -3.32 10.15 -6.74
C GLY A 26 -3.40 10.48 -5.25
N LEU A 27 -4.62 10.55 -4.67
CA LEU A 27 -4.80 10.71 -3.22
C LEU A 27 -4.45 9.42 -2.47
N ILE A 28 -4.82 8.26 -3.02
CA ILE A 28 -4.50 6.94 -2.47
C ILE A 28 -2.97 6.77 -2.39
N ILE A 29 -2.25 7.06 -3.48
CA ILE A 29 -0.77 7.05 -3.50
C ILE A 29 -0.19 8.02 -2.46
N ARG A 30 -0.73 9.24 -2.33
CA ARG A 30 -0.24 10.20 -1.33
C ARG A 30 -0.42 9.70 0.11
N LYS A 31 -1.55 9.07 0.41
CA LYS A 31 -1.80 8.45 1.73
C LYS A 31 -0.82 7.32 1.97
N HIS A 32 -0.67 6.43 0.99
CA HIS A 32 0.28 5.33 0.99
C HIS A 32 1.70 5.82 1.30
N ASN A 33 2.21 6.77 0.50
CA ASN A 33 3.56 7.30 0.64
C ASN A 33 3.78 8.01 1.99
N ARG A 34 2.73 8.60 2.59
CA ARG A 34 2.81 9.18 3.93
C ARG A 34 3.03 8.10 4.98
N ILE A 35 2.31 6.98 4.90
CA ILE A 35 2.50 5.85 5.83
C ILE A 35 3.87 5.20 5.64
N VAL A 36 4.29 4.94 4.40
CA VAL A 36 5.63 4.42 4.09
C VAL A 36 6.72 5.31 4.70
N LYS A 37 6.63 6.64 4.56
CA LYS A 37 7.57 7.59 5.16
C LYS A 37 7.56 7.54 6.70
N LEU A 38 6.39 7.41 7.32
CA LEU A 38 6.26 7.30 8.77
C LEU A 38 6.93 6.04 9.29
N LEU A 39 6.66 4.89 8.66
CA LEU A 39 7.27 3.61 9.02
C LEU A 39 8.79 3.65 8.85
N ALA A 40 9.27 4.23 7.75
CA ALA A 40 10.70 4.42 7.51
C ALA A 40 11.38 5.24 8.61
N SER A 41 10.76 6.36 9.02
CA SER A 41 11.28 7.21 10.11
C SER A 41 11.36 6.41 11.41
N LYS A 42 10.29 5.71 11.78
CA LYS A 42 10.22 4.96 13.03
C LYS A 42 11.18 3.77 13.06
N ALA A 43 11.33 3.06 11.96
CA ALA A 43 12.32 1.99 11.86
C ALA A 43 13.75 2.53 12.02
N GLY A 44 14.06 3.66 11.38
CA GLY A 44 15.36 4.33 11.51
C GLY A 44 15.66 4.78 12.93
N GLU A 45 14.67 5.35 13.63
CA GLU A 45 14.79 5.74 15.05
C GLU A 45 15.11 4.54 15.97
N ILE A 46 14.65 3.34 15.61
CA ILE A 46 14.88 2.09 16.36
C ILE A 46 16.23 1.44 15.97
N GLY A 47 16.95 2.00 14.99
CA GLY A 47 18.27 1.52 14.57
C GLY A 47 18.28 0.65 13.31
N TRP A 48 17.15 0.50 12.62
CA TRP A 48 17.11 -0.20 11.34
C TRP A 48 17.69 0.65 10.21
N ARG A 49 18.42 0.02 9.29
CA ARG A 49 18.85 0.66 8.04
C ARG A 49 17.72 0.52 7.03
N VAL A 50 17.23 1.63 6.52
CA VAL A 50 16.00 1.68 5.70
C VAL A 50 16.30 2.08 4.26
N SER A 51 15.89 1.22 3.33
CA SER A 51 15.89 1.48 1.90
C SER A 51 14.45 1.57 1.39
N LYS A 52 14.10 2.67 0.71
CA LYS A 52 12.79 2.87 0.06
C LYS A 52 12.87 2.46 -1.41
N GLU A 53 11.81 1.88 -1.94
CA GLU A 53 11.72 1.46 -3.35
C GLU A 53 12.93 0.57 -3.77
N PHE A 54 13.34 -0.32 -2.88
CA PHE A 54 14.50 -1.17 -3.08
C PHE A 54 14.23 -2.13 -4.25
N ARG A 55 14.99 -2.02 -5.34
CA ARG A 55 14.87 -2.93 -6.48
C ARG A 55 15.67 -4.18 -6.22
N CYS A 56 15.01 -5.29 -5.94
CA CYS A 56 15.65 -6.60 -5.87
C CYS A 56 15.42 -7.36 -7.17
N GLN A 57 16.51 -7.73 -7.85
CA GLN A 57 16.46 -8.70 -8.93
C GLN A 57 16.54 -10.11 -8.34
N LEU A 58 15.54 -10.91 -8.65
CA LEU A 58 15.53 -12.34 -8.35
C LEU A 58 16.34 -13.08 -9.40
N GLU A 59 16.89 -14.25 -9.03
CA GLU A 59 17.61 -15.14 -9.95
C GLU A 59 16.78 -15.56 -11.16
N SER A 60 15.44 -15.54 -11.03
CA SER A 60 14.50 -15.77 -12.12
C SER A 60 14.41 -14.62 -13.14
N GLY A 61 15.19 -13.55 -12.97
CA GLY A 61 15.14 -12.35 -13.81
C GLY A 61 13.99 -11.37 -13.45
N VAL A 62 13.15 -11.73 -12.47
CA VAL A 62 12.04 -10.88 -12.03
C VAL A 62 12.56 -9.79 -11.09
N THR A 63 12.23 -8.53 -11.38
CA THR A 63 12.48 -7.42 -10.45
C THR A 63 11.27 -7.21 -9.56
N ARG A 64 11.48 -7.18 -8.24
CA ARG A 64 10.46 -6.75 -7.27
C ARG A 64 10.90 -5.44 -6.64
N VAL A 65 9.91 -4.61 -6.33
CA VAL A 65 10.11 -3.27 -5.76
C VAL A 65 9.17 -3.15 -4.55
N PRO A 66 9.53 -3.73 -3.39
CA PRO A 66 8.81 -3.46 -2.16
C PRO A 66 8.89 -1.98 -1.76
N ASP A 67 7.91 -1.52 -0.99
CA ASP A 67 7.88 -0.15 -0.47
C ASP A 67 9.07 0.13 0.45
N LEU A 68 9.36 -0.80 1.37
CA LEU A 68 10.46 -0.71 2.31
C LEU A 68 11.25 -2.01 2.42
N PHE A 69 12.55 -1.85 2.50
CA PHE A 69 13.50 -2.88 2.88
C PHE A 69 14.27 -2.41 4.12
N LEU A 70 14.12 -3.12 5.22
CA LEU A 70 14.77 -2.84 6.50
C LEU A 70 15.80 -3.93 6.75
N HIS A 71 17.00 -3.57 7.22
CA HIS A 71 17.98 -4.57 7.65
C HIS A 71 18.82 -4.06 8.83
N ASP A 72 19.27 -5.00 9.67
CA ASP A 72 20.13 -4.70 10.83
C ASP A 72 21.63 -4.73 10.48
N GLY A 73 21.98 -5.27 9.31
CA GLY A 73 23.38 -5.50 8.90
C GLY A 73 24.04 -6.71 9.59
N GLY A 74 23.34 -7.38 10.51
CA GLY A 74 23.73 -8.62 11.18
C GLY A 74 23.15 -9.88 10.52
N GLY A 75 22.45 -9.72 9.40
CA GLY A 75 21.87 -10.82 8.62
C GLY A 75 20.35 -10.91 8.66
N HIS A 76 19.67 -10.04 9.42
CA HIS A 76 18.22 -9.97 9.42
C HIS A 76 17.72 -8.87 8.48
N ALA A 77 16.69 -9.21 7.72
CA ALA A 77 16.01 -8.28 6.84
C ALA A 77 14.49 -8.42 6.98
N ILE A 78 13.79 -7.30 6.87
CA ILE A 78 12.33 -7.21 6.86
C ILE A 78 11.92 -6.46 5.60
N VAL A 79 11.07 -7.10 4.80
CA VAL A 79 10.45 -6.49 3.63
C VAL A 79 9.04 -6.08 4.00
N VAL A 80 8.68 -4.82 3.73
CA VAL A 80 7.36 -4.28 4.06
C VAL A 80 6.71 -3.74 2.80
N ASP A 81 5.48 -4.19 2.54
CA ASP A 81 4.59 -3.71 1.50
C ASP A 81 3.35 -3.13 2.19
N VAL A 82 2.97 -1.90 1.84
CA VAL A 82 1.96 -1.14 2.56
C VAL A 82 0.69 -1.06 1.72
N VAL A 83 -0.41 -1.54 2.30
CA VAL A 83 -1.74 -1.36 1.70
C VAL A 83 -2.59 -0.54 2.64
N ILE A 84 -3.15 0.57 2.13
CA ILE A 84 -4.19 1.33 2.82
C ILE A 84 -5.53 0.92 2.23
N SER A 85 -6.32 0.20 3.01
CA SER A 85 -7.64 -0.26 2.60
C SER A 85 -8.70 0.08 3.65
N TYR A 86 -9.95 0.06 3.21
CA TYR A 86 -11.10 0.04 4.10
C TYR A 86 -11.32 -1.38 4.63
N VAL A 87 -11.25 -1.56 5.94
CA VAL A 87 -11.48 -2.85 6.62
C VAL A 87 -12.78 -2.75 7.41
N THR A 88 -13.62 -3.77 7.30
CA THR A 88 -14.92 -3.88 7.98
C THR A 88 -15.13 -5.35 8.39
N GLU A 89 -15.70 -5.59 9.57
CA GLU A 89 -16.10 -6.93 10.02
C GLU A 89 -17.37 -7.42 9.30
N GLN A 90 -18.14 -6.48 8.76
CA GLN A 90 -19.30 -6.77 7.93
C GLN A 90 -18.85 -6.81 6.46
N PRO A 91 -19.04 -7.92 5.74
CA PRO A 91 -18.71 -7.97 4.32
C PRO A 91 -19.51 -6.90 3.58
N ASP A 92 -18.82 -6.13 2.73
CA ASP A 92 -19.46 -5.14 1.89
C ASP A 92 -20.46 -5.91 0.99
N VAL A 93 -21.76 -5.66 1.14
CA VAL A 93 -22.88 -6.45 0.55
C VAL A 93 -22.84 -6.51 -0.99
N PHE A 94 -21.87 -5.83 -1.60
CA PHE A 94 -21.69 -5.57 -3.01
C PHE A 94 -20.47 -6.30 -3.60
N GLU A 95 -19.83 -7.22 -2.86
CA GLU A 95 -18.69 -8.03 -3.34
C GLU A 95 -19.09 -9.25 -4.20
N LYS A 96 -20.38 -9.46 -4.48
CA LYS A 96 -20.90 -10.55 -5.34
C LYS A 96 -21.53 -10.06 -6.65
N ALA A 97 -20.81 -9.25 -7.43
CA ALA A 97 -21.21 -8.87 -8.78
C ALA A 97 -20.10 -9.16 -9.79
#